data_AF-A0AA90ZGR0-F1
#
_entry.id   AF-A0AA90ZGR0-F1
#
_cell.length_a   1.000
_cell.length_b   1.000
_cell.length_c   1.000
_cell.angle_alpha   90.00
_cell.angle_beta   90.00
_cell.angle_gamma   90.00
#
_symmetry.space_group_name_H-M   'P 1'
#
loop_
_entity.id
_entity.type
_entity.pdbx_description
1 polymer ?
#
loop_
_entity_poly.entity_id
_entity_poly.type
_entity_poly.pdbx_seq_one_letter_code
_entity_poly.pdbx_strand_id
1 'polypeptide(L)'
;MEVRYADGTKEEIENGRYERKNAQNRTVEERLATGADVSRLRSLANGISIDNVRSSGQGGTAGSRPTKTERKGNNIEVNYANGWKEEIEFGRYELKDPYNRTVVERNATAADRRRLQSAGN
;
A
#
# COMPACT_ATOMS: atom_id res chain seq x y z
N MET A 1 -0.25 0.86 -11.09
CA MET A 1 1.22 0.93 -10.88
C MET A 1 1.77 -0.49 -10.87
N GLU A 2 2.97 -0.72 -11.39
CA GLU A 2 3.48 -2.07 -11.66
C GLU A 2 4.99 -2.17 -11.37
N VAL A 3 5.42 -3.33 -10.89
CA VAL A 3 6.82 -3.73 -10.68
C VAL A 3 7.00 -5.15 -11.20
N ARG A 4 8.01 -5.38 -12.04
CA ARG A 4 8.37 -6.70 -12.58
C ARG A 4 9.70 -7.17 -12.03
N TYR A 5 9.75 -8.38 -11.51
CA TYR A 5 10.98 -8.95 -10.97
C TYR A 5 11.74 -9.76 -12.03
N ALA A 6 13.05 -9.91 -11.85
CA ALA A 6 13.91 -10.67 -12.76
C ALA A 6 13.54 -12.16 -12.84
N ASP A 7 12.88 -12.69 -11.80
CA ASP A 7 12.33 -14.05 -11.78
C ASP A 7 11.03 -14.20 -12.60
N GLY A 8 10.59 -13.14 -13.27
CA GLY A 8 9.38 -13.07 -14.07
C GLY A 8 8.11 -12.81 -13.25
N THR A 9 8.17 -12.81 -11.92
CA THR A 9 7.03 -12.44 -11.08
C THR A 9 6.73 -10.95 -11.22
N LYS A 10 5.48 -10.58 -10.94
CA LYS A 10 5.02 -9.20 -11.09
C LYS A 10 4.15 -8.83 -9.89
N GLU A 11 4.24 -7.58 -9.47
CA GLU A 11 3.31 -7.00 -8.52
C GLU A 11 2.74 -5.70 -9.07
N GLU A 12 1.45 -5.49 -8.87
CA GLU A 12 0.78 -4.29 -9.31
C GLU A 12 -0.30 -3.84 -8.34
N ILE A 13 -0.64 -2.56 -8.43
CA ILE A 13 -1.84 -2.02 -7.79
C ILE A 13 -2.71 -1.40 -8.88
N GLU A 14 -3.94 -1.91 -8.94
CA GLU A 14 -4.96 -1.54 -9.89
C GLU A 14 -6.32 -1.47 -9.19
N ASN A 15 -7.10 -0.41 -9.43
CA ASN A 15 -8.42 -0.20 -8.82
C ASN A 15 -8.44 -0.38 -7.28
N GLY A 16 -7.35 -0.01 -6.60
CA GLY A 16 -7.23 -0.17 -5.15
C GLY A 16 -6.99 -1.59 -4.66
N ARG A 17 -6.73 -2.54 -5.56
CA ARG A 17 -6.32 -3.90 -5.26
C ARG A 17 -4.84 -4.07 -5.55
N TYR A 18 -4.16 -4.76 -4.66
CA TYR A 18 -2.82 -5.26 -4.85
C TYR A 18 -2.91 -6.67 -5.44
N GLU A 19 -2.16 -6.90 -6.51
CA GLU A 19 -2.03 -8.18 -7.18
C GLU A 19 -0.57 -8.60 -7.23
N ARG A 20 -0.29 -9.84 -6.85
CA ARG A 20 0.98 -10.53 -7.13
C ARG A 20 0.72 -11.61 -8.17
N LYS A 21 1.48 -11.60 -9.25
CA LYS A 21 1.43 -12.55 -10.35
C LYS A 21 2.74 -13.34 -10.40
N ASN A 22 2.65 -14.64 -10.68
CA ASN A 22 3.83 -15.47 -10.88
C ASN A 22 4.45 -15.23 -12.28
N ALA A 23 5.55 -15.92 -12.59
CA ALA A 23 6.23 -15.84 -13.89
C ALA A 23 5.35 -16.25 -15.10
N GLN A 24 4.27 -16.99 -14.85
CA GLN A 24 3.28 -17.38 -15.87
C GLN A 24 2.14 -16.36 -15.97
N ASN A 25 2.29 -15.18 -15.36
CA ASN A 25 1.31 -14.10 -15.29
C ASN A 25 -0.02 -14.49 -14.62
N ARG A 26 -0.02 -15.55 -13.79
CA ARG A 26 -1.19 -15.94 -12.99
C ARG A 26 -1.19 -15.23 -11.66
N THR A 27 -2.33 -14.65 -11.28
CA THR A 27 -2.51 -14.05 -9.95
C THR A 27 -2.40 -15.12 -8.87
N VAL A 28 -1.42 -14.95 -7.98
CA VAL A 28 -1.17 -15.83 -6.83
C VAL A 28 -1.59 -15.20 -5.51
N GLU A 29 -1.65 -13.86 -5.46
CA GLU A 29 -2.19 -13.12 -4.33
C GLU A 29 -2.99 -11.94 -4.86
N GLU A 30 -4.23 -11.81 -4.40
CA GLU A 30 -5.08 -10.68 -4.70
C GLU A 30 -5.71 -10.20 -3.40
N ARG A 31 -5.44 -8.97 -3.03
CA ARG A 31 -6.02 -8.36 -1.83
C ARG A 31 -6.15 -6.86 -2.01
N LEU A 32 -6.78 -6.21 -1.05
CA LEU A 32 -6.87 -4.76 -1.02
C LEU A 32 -5.47 -4.15 -0.85
N ALA A 33 -5.16 -3.14 -1.66
CA ALA A 33 -3.92 -2.40 -1.54
C ALA A 33 -3.91 -1.58 -0.24
N THR A 34 -2.76 -1.53 0.41
CA THR A 34 -2.51 -0.71 1.60
C THR A 34 -1.51 0.40 1.30
N GLY A 35 -1.38 1.36 2.23
CA GLY A 35 -0.34 2.39 2.13
C GLY A 35 1.06 1.81 2.05
N ALA A 36 1.32 0.69 2.73
CA ALA A 36 2.59 -0.02 2.66
C ALA A 36 2.87 -0.58 1.26
N ASP A 37 1.86 -1.20 0.63
CA ASP A 37 2.00 -1.79 -0.70
C ASP A 37 2.29 -0.71 -1.74
N VAL A 38 1.51 0.37 -1.74
CA VAL A 38 1.73 1.48 -2.67
C VAL A 38 3.10 2.11 -2.44
N SER A 39 3.47 2.39 -1.20
CA SER A 39 4.77 2.99 -0.88
C SER A 39 5.92 2.14 -1.39
N ARG A 40 5.87 0.82 -1.11
CA ARG A 40 6.88 -0.15 -1.52
C ARG A 40 6.93 -0.27 -3.05
N LEU A 41 5.79 -0.51 -3.69
CA LEU A 41 5.72 -0.66 -5.15
C LEU A 41 6.12 0.63 -5.87
N ARG A 42 5.84 1.81 -5.29
CA ARG A 42 6.23 3.09 -5.88
C ARG A 42 7.72 3.33 -5.73
N SER A 43 8.30 2.97 -4.58
CA SER A 43 9.75 3.00 -4.39
C SER A 43 10.46 2.08 -5.38
N LEU A 44 9.91 0.89 -5.62
CA LEU A 44 10.45 -0.08 -6.57
C LEU A 44 10.25 0.36 -8.03
N ALA A 45 9.09 0.95 -8.37
CA ALA A 45 8.81 1.41 -9.73
C ALA A 45 9.55 2.69 -10.12
N ASN A 46 9.83 3.60 -9.16
CA ASN A 46 10.64 4.81 -9.42
C ASN A 46 12.15 4.56 -9.28
N GLY A 47 12.54 3.46 -8.64
CA GLY A 47 13.92 3.06 -8.44
C GLY A 47 14.36 1.97 -9.39
N ILE A 48 14.85 2.37 -10.58
CA ILE A 48 15.80 1.64 -11.44
C ILE A 48 15.24 0.35 -12.09
N SER A 49 15.46 0.23 -13.41
CA SER A 49 15.32 -1.03 -14.17
C SER A 49 15.95 -2.21 -13.41
N ILE A 50 15.21 -3.31 -13.33
CA ILE A 50 15.43 -4.46 -12.42
C ILE A 50 16.55 -5.38 -12.91
N ASP A 51 17.64 -4.82 -13.44
CA ASP A 51 18.73 -5.61 -14.00
C ASP A 51 19.73 -6.10 -12.95
N ASN A 52 19.75 -5.54 -11.72
CA ASN A 52 20.73 -6.01 -10.73
C ASN A 52 20.45 -5.58 -9.28
N VAL A 53 19.43 -6.12 -8.61
CA VAL A 53 19.38 -6.03 -7.14
C VAL A 53 19.19 -7.41 -6.53
N ARG A 54 20.34 -7.98 -6.17
CA ARG A 54 20.49 -9.08 -5.22
C ARG A 54 19.52 -8.86 -4.05
N SER A 55 18.84 -9.93 -3.66
CA SER A 55 18.02 -10.03 -2.46
C SER A 55 18.84 -9.66 -1.21
N SER A 56 19.04 -8.38 -0.94
CA SER A 56 19.45 -7.89 0.36
C SER A 56 18.18 -7.62 1.15
N GLY A 57 17.83 -8.60 1.99
CA GLY A 57 16.90 -8.38 3.08
C GLY A 57 17.32 -7.18 3.94
N GLN A 58 16.38 -6.74 4.77
CA GLN A 58 16.51 -5.61 5.71
C GLN A 58 16.11 -4.25 5.12
N GLY A 59 14.84 -4.14 4.78
CA GLY A 59 14.15 -2.86 4.55
C GLY A 59 12.71 -2.93 5.00
N GLY A 60 12.46 -3.57 6.16
CA GLY A 60 11.14 -3.61 6.75
C GLY A 60 10.65 -2.19 7.03
N THR A 61 9.79 -1.69 6.16
CA THR A 61 8.60 -0.94 6.56
C THR A 61 8.86 0.33 7.40
N ALA A 62 10.06 0.93 7.37
CA ALA A 62 10.29 2.19 8.09
C ALA A 62 9.33 3.29 7.59
N GLY A 63 9.01 3.27 6.29
CA GLY A 63 8.04 4.17 5.69
C GLY A 63 6.58 3.89 6.09
N SER A 64 6.20 2.63 6.29
CA SER A 64 4.80 2.27 6.61
C SER A 64 4.52 2.14 8.11
N ARG A 65 5.41 2.70 8.96
CA ARG A 65 5.14 2.86 10.39
C ARG A 65 4.11 3.98 10.57
N PRO A 66 2.96 3.71 11.22
CA PRO A 66 2.01 4.77 11.57
C PRO A 66 2.68 5.73 12.55
N THR A 67 2.60 7.03 12.28
CA THR A 67 3.14 8.11 13.12
C THR A 67 2.05 8.88 13.85
N LYS A 68 0.86 8.97 13.26
CA LYS A 68 -0.31 9.58 13.88
C LYS A 68 -1.55 8.78 13.50
N THR A 69 -2.40 8.49 14.48
CA THR A 69 -3.73 7.94 14.25
C THR A 69 -4.76 8.84 14.90
N GLU A 70 -5.77 9.27 14.14
CA GLU A 70 -6.88 10.09 14.60
C GLU A 70 -8.21 9.36 14.33
N ARG A 71 -9.13 9.42 15.29
CA ARG A 71 -10.43 8.73 15.20
C ARG A 71 -11.52 9.71 15.58
N LYS A 72 -12.48 9.94 14.68
CA LYS A 72 -13.62 10.85 14.91
C LYS A 72 -14.90 10.20 14.43
N GLY A 73 -15.68 9.66 15.37
CA GLY A 73 -16.90 8.91 15.05
C GLY A 73 -16.58 7.70 14.16
N ASN A 74 -17.14 7.67 12.95
CA ASN A 74 -16.89 6.60 11.97
C ASN A 74 -15.66 6.87 11.08
N ASN A 75 -15.04 8.04 11.23
CA ASN A 75 -13.88 8.41 10.46
C ASN A 75 -12.60 7.99 11.19
N ILE A 76 -11.64 7.48 10.42
CA ILE A 76 -10.33 7.07 10.92
C ILE A 76 -9.29 7.66 9.98
N GLU A 77 -8.25 8.28 10.51
CA GLU A 77 -7.11 8.77 9.75
C GLU A 77 -5.83 8.17 10.35
N VAL A 78 -4.96 7.63 9.51
CA VAL A 78 -3.65 7.12 9.88
C VAL A 78 -2.60 7.75 8.96
N ASN A 79 -1.69 8.52 9.55
CA ASN A 79 -0.54 9.08 8.87
C ASN A 79 0.66 8.17 9.10
N TYR A 80 1.47 7.99 8.06
CA TYR A 80 2.65 7.14 8.06
C TYR A 80 3.92 7.98 8.04
N ALA A 81 5.03 7.42 8.52
CA ALA A 81 6.34 8.10 8.60
C ALA A 81 6.87 8.58 7.25
N ASN A 82 6.47 7.92 6.16
CA ASN A 82 6.82 8.30 4.79
C ASN A 82 5.89 9.36 4.17
N GLY A 83 4.99 9.98 4.95
CA GLY A 83 4.04 10.98 4.49
C GLY A 83 2.78 10.44 3.83
N TRP A 84 2.64 9.12 3.68
CA TRP A 84 1.40 8.54 3.20
C TRP A 84 0.30 8.65 4.26
N LYS A 85 -0.95 8.71 3.81
CA LYS A 85 -2.11 8.79 4.68
C LYS A 85 -3.18 7.80 4.25
N GLU A 86 -3.67 7.00 5.20
CA GLU A 86 -4.84 6.15 5.00
C GLU A 86 -5.99 6.71 5.81
N GLU A 87 -7.14 6.90 5.19
CA GLU A 87 -8.32 7.37 5.89
C GLU A 87 -9.59 6.64 5.49
N ILE A 88 -10.54 6.60 6.42
CA ILE A 88 -11.91 6.22 6.16
C ILE A 88 -12.77 7.44 6.41
N GLU A 89 -13.44 7.92 5.37
CA GLU A 89 -14.31 9.08 5.40
C GLU A 89 -15.62 8.77 4.66
N PHE A 90 -16.77 9.08 5.28
CA PHE A 90 -18.11 8.75 4.77
C PHE A 90 -18.27 7.28 4.31
N GLY A 91 -17.57 6.35 4.98
CA GLY A 91 -17.61 4.92 4.66
C GLY A 91 -16.74 4.49 3.47
N ARG A 92 -15.93 5.40 2.92
CA ARG A 92 -14.98 5.15 1.84
C ARG A 92 -13.57 5.12 2.40
N TYR A 93 -12.76 4.18 1.92
CA TYR A 93 -11.35 4.11 2.21
C TYR A 93 -10.60 4.91 1.14
N GLU A 94 -9.73 5.81 1.60
CA GLU A 94 -8.84 6.63 0.80
C GLU A 94 -7.39 6.38 1.24
N LEU A 95 -6.53 6.18 0.26
CA LEU A 95 -5.09 6.21 0.45
C LEU A 95 -4.55 7.41 -0.31
N LYS A 96 -3.89 8.30 0.41
CA LYS A 96 -3.28 9.51 -0.13
C LYS A 96 -1.77 9.43 -0.05
N ASP A 97 -1.14 9.89 -1.12
CA ASP A 97 0.31 10.02 -1.19
C ASP A 97 0.83 11.21 -0.35
N PRO A 98 2.15 11.40 -0.20
CA PRO A 98 2.72 12.52 0.55
C PRO A 98 2.39 13.91 -0.01
N TYR A 99 1.88 13.99 -1.24
CA TYR A 99 1.39 15.21 -1.86
C TYR A 99 -0.14 15.36 -1.72
N ASN A 100 -0.75 14.57 -0.83
CA ASN A 100 -2.17 14.52 -0.55
C ASN A 100 -3.06 14.15 -1.76
N ARG A 101 -2.49 13.42 -2.74
CA ARG A 101 -3.24 12.93 -3.90
C ARG A 101 -3.79 11.55 -3.59
N THR A 102 -5.09 11.36 -3.81
CA THR A 102 -5.74 10.05 -3.65
C THR A 102 -5.24 9.08 -4.72
N VAL A 103 -4.57 8.02 -4.29
CA VAL A 103 -4.07 6.95 -5.17
C VAL A 103 -4.98 5.72 -5.17
N VAL A 104 -5.73 5.52 -4.09
CA VAL A 104 -6.70 4.46 -3.94
C VAL A 104 -7.92 5.05 -3.28
N GLU A 105 -9.08 4.79 -3.88
CA GLU A 105 -10.37 5.20 -3.37
C GLU A 105 -11.37 4.06 -3.63
N ARG A 106 -12.01 3.58 -2.57
CA ARG A 106 -12.98 2.46 -2.67
C ARG A 106 -13.88 2.43 -1.45
N ASN A 107 -14.93 1.61 -1.49
CA ASN A 107 -15.73 1.36 -0.29
C ASN A 107 -14.86 0.75 0.81
N ALA A 108 -14.95 1.30 2.03
CA ALA A 108 -14.23 0.76 3.17
C ALA A 108 -14.85 -0.59 3.55
N THR A 109 -14.02 -1.61 3.63
CA THR A 109 -14.42 -2.93 4.10
C THR A 109 -14.29 -3.04 5.62
N ALA A 110 -14.90 -4.07 6.20
CA ALA A 110 -14.71 -4.36 7.63
C ALA A 110 -13.23 -4.64 7.97
N ALA A 111 -12.46 -5.22 7.04
CA ALA A 111 -11.04 -5.47 7.22
C ALA A 111 -10.24 -4.16 7.29
N ASP A 112 -10.56 -3.17 6.45
CA ASP A 112 -9.92 -1.86 6.47
C ASP A 112 -10.14 -1.15 7.81
N ARG A 113 -11.38 -1.15 8.27
CA ARG A 113 -11.75 -0.55 9.57
C ARG A 113 -10.97 -1.20 10.71
N ARG A 114 -10.98 -2.54 10.78
CA ARG A 114 -10.26 -3.27 11.84
C ARG A 114 -8.76 -2.98 11.82
N ARG A 115 -8.14 -2.95 10.64
CA ARG A 115 -6.71 -2.67 10.50
C ARG A 115 -6.36 -1.23 10.89
N LEU A 116 -7.12 -0.24 10.40
CA LEU A 116 -6.88 1.17 10.76
C LEU A 116 -7.19 1.44 12.24
N GLN A 117 -8.16 0.73 12.81
CA GLN A 117 -8.39 0.73 14.26
C GLN A 117 -7.19 0.16 15.01
N SER A 118 -6.55 -0.91 14.54
CA SER A 118 -5.37 -1.49 15.22
C SER A 118 -4.07 -0.72 14.99
N ALA A 119 -3.95 0.09 13.94
CA ALA A 119 -2.70 0.77 13.57
C ALA A 119 -2.26 1.89 14.53
N GLY A 120 -3.11 2.27 15.50
CA GLY A 120 -2.86 3.37 16.44
C GLY A 120 -2.83 2.97 17.91
N ASN A 121 -2.56 1.71 18.25
CA ASN A 121 -2.29 1.26 19.62
C ASN A 121 -0.82 0.95 19.82
#